data_AF-A4CVS7-F1
#
_entry.id   AF-A4CVS7-F1
#
_cell.length_a   1.000
_cell.length_b   1.000
_cell.length_c   1.000
_cell.angle_alpha   90.00
_cell.angle_beta   90.00
_cell.angle_gamma   90.00
#
_symmetry.space_group_name_H-M   'P 1'
#
loop_
_entity.id
_entity.type
_entity.pdbx_description
1 polymer ?
#
loop_
_entity_poly.entity_id
_entity_poly.type
_entity_poly.pdbx_seq_one_letter_code
_entity_poly.pdbx_strand_id
1 'polypeptide(L)'
;MAFSRSTVQILAGASSALALLACSIGELVQPVQASETRQALVGLAAYAECKVLNSGYSRARAQAIVQSGIKTNGWQQQAEWLKSPQAIRVVALTSEAMNQTCDDFDQNSPDFIPAMKALDAL
;
A
#
# COMPACT_ATOMS: atom_id res chain seq x y z
N MET A 1 -8.76 56.58 27.18
CA MET A 1 -7.34 56.28 26.87
C MET A 1 -6.95 54.99 27.59
N ALA A 2 -6.32 54.07 26.86
CA ALA A 2 -5.31 53.10 27.28
C ALA A 2 -5.48 52.21 28.54
N PHE A 3 -5.59 50.90 28.26
CA PHE A 3 -4.93 49.71 28.87
C PHE A 3 -4.95 49.48 30.39
N SER A 4 -5.40 48.29 30.80
CA SER A 4 -4.49 47.29 31.41
C SER A 4 -5.13 45.89 31.47
N ARG A 5 -4.31 44.87 31.24
CA ARG A 5 -4.66 43.45 31.20
C ARG A 5 -4.64 42.80 32.59
N SER A 6 -5.32 41.65 32.64
CA SER A 6 -5.06 40.47 33.47
C SER A 6 -5.89 40.32 34.73
N THR A 7 -6.77 39.32 34.73
CA THR A 7 -6.76 38.31 35.79
C THR A 7 -7.35 37.00 35.26
N VAL A 8 -6.61 35.94 35.60
CA VAL A 8 -6.79 34.54 35.25
C VAL A 8 -8.03 33.97 35.95
N GLN A 9 -8.80 33.15 35.26
CA GLN A 9 -9.65 32.16 35.91
C GLN A 9 -9.35 30.77 35.36
N ILE A 10 -8.52 30.04 36.12
CA ILE A 10 -8.41 28.59 36.08
C ILE A 10 -9.34 28.07 37.19
N LEU A 11 -10.36 27.31 36.83
CA LEU A 11 -10.98 26.27 37.65
C LEU A 11 -11.38 25.17 36.66
N ALA A 12 -10.59 24.11 36.46
CA ALA A 12 -10.46 22.95 37.34
C ALA A 12 -11.80 22.22 37.53
N GLY A 13 -11.95 21.06 36.88
CA GLY A 13 -13.07 20.17 37.14
C GLY A 13 -13.18 19.01 36.14
N ALA A 14 -12.32 18.01 36.28
CA ALA A 14 -12.66 16.57 36.25
C ALA A 14 -11.43 15.74 35.87
N SER A 15 -10.72 15.30 36.90
CA SER A 15 -9.80 14.18 36.84
C SER A 15 -10.52 12.94 36.34
N SER A 16 -9.98 12.29 35.31
CA SER A 16 -10.09 10.84 35.16
C SER A 16 -8.82 10.36 34.50
N ALA A 17 -7.95 9.84 35.35
CA ALA A 17 -6.78 9.07 34.99
C ALA A 17 -7.20 7.92 34.05
N LEU A 18 -6.84 8.02 32.78
CA LEU A 18 -6.79 6.85 31.91
C LEU A 18 -5.35 6.35 31.92
N ALA A 19 -5.25 5.18 32.53
CA ALA A 19 -4.07 4.45 32.87
C ALA A 19 -3.12 4.26 31.68
N LEU A 20 -1.84 4.30 32.03
CA LEU A 20 -0.73 3.70 31.32
C LEU A 20 -1.11 2.29 30.81
N LEU A 21 -1.10 2.10 29.49
CA LEU A 21 -0.93 0.80 28.86
C LEU A 21 0.41 0.84 28.12
N ALA A 22 1.44 0.38 28.84
CA ALA A 22 2.73 0.05 28.27
C ALA A 22 2.64 -1.31 27.53
N CYS A 23 3.50 -1.43 26.51
CA CYS A 23 3.94 -2.67 25.88
C CYS A 23 2.99 -3.36 24.90
N SER A 24 3.01 -2.89 23.66
CA SER A 24 3.46 -3.72 22.53
C SER A 24 4.08 -2.79 21.50
N ILE A 25 5.41 -2.74 21.44
CA ILE A 25 6.13 -2.24 20.26
C ILE A 25 5.92 -3.29 19.16
N GLY A 26 4.72 -3.33 18.60
CA GLY A 26 4.61 -3.62 17.18
C GLY A 26 4.98 -2.30 16.53
N GLU A 27 6.05 -2.27 15.74
CA GLU A 27 6.34 -1.13 14.87
C GLU A 27 5.02 -0.73 14.20
N LEU A 28 4.47 0.42 14.58
CA LEU A 28 3.31 1.00 13.91
C LEU A 28 3.85 1.41 12.54
N VAL A 29 3.84 0.48 11.57
CA VAL A 29 4.05 0.83 10.18
C VAL A 29 3.03 1.90 9.88
N GLN A 30 3.52 3.11 9.60
CA GLN A 30 2.65 4.26 9.41
C GLN A 30 1.72 3.94 8.23
N PRO A 31 0.42 4.28 8.31
CA PRO A 31 -0.56 3.95 7.26
C PRO A 31 -0.11 4.36 5.85
N VAL A 32 0.60 5.49 5.74
CA VAL A 32 1.20 5.98 4.48
C VAL A 32 2.27 5.02 3.94
N GLN A 33 3.19 4.60 4.78
CA GLN A 33 4.26 3.67 4.39
C GLN A 33 3.70 2.28 4.01
N ALA A 34 2.61 1.86 4.64
CA ALA A 34 1.90 0.64 4.26
C ALA A 34 1.24 0.76 2.88
N SER A 35 0.57 1.89 2.58
CA SER A 35 -0.04 2.16 1.27
C SER A 35 1.00 2.20 0.14
N GLU A 36 2.10 2.93 0.32
CA GLU A 36 3.19 2.98 -0.68
C GLU A 36 3.80 1.59 -0.93
N THR A 37 4.02 0.81 0.14
CA THR A 37 4.53 -0.56 0.00
C THR A 37 3.53 -1.46 -0.72
N ARG A 38 2.22 -1.28 -0.50
CA ARG A 38 1.18 -2.04 -1.23
C ARG A 38 1.15 -1.70 -2.70
N GLN A 39 1.27 -0.43 -3.07
CA GLN A 39 1.39 -0.04 -4.48
C GLN A 39 2.62 -0.69 -5.13
N ALA A 40 3.76 -0.69 -4.45
CA ALA A 40 4.99 -1.32 -4.95
C ALA A 40 4.84 -2.86 -5.06
N LEU A 41 4.20 -3.50 -4.09
CA LEU A 41 3.88 -4.93 -4.13
C LEU A 41 2.94 -5.28 -5.29
N VAL A 42 1.91 -4.46 -5.53
CA VAL A 42 1.02 -4.62 -6.69
C VAL A 42 1.81 -4.46 -7.99
N GLY A 43 2.65 -3.44 -8.12
CA GLY A 43 3.47 -3.23 -9.32
C GLY A 43 4.37 -4.43 -9.63
N LEU A 44 5.04 -4.97 -8.61
CA LEU A 44 5.89 -6.16 -8.75
C LEU A 44 5.08 -7.40 -9.18
N ALA A 45 3.93 -7.63 -8.54
CA ALA A 45 3.07 -8.77 -8.85
C ALA A 45 2.42 -8.64 -10.23
N ALA A 46 1.95 -7.45 -10.60
CA ALA A 46 1.35 -7.15 -11.89
C ALA A 46 2.37 -7.30 -13.03
N TYR A 47 3.60 -6.83 -12.84
CA TYR A 47 4.69 -7.08 -13.79
C TYR A 47 4.89 -8.58 -14.03
N ALA A 48 5.01 -9.35 -12.94
CA ALA A 48 5.24 -10.79 -13.04
C ALA A 48 4.08 -11.51 -13.73
N GLU A 49 2.83 -11.09 -13.45
CA GLU A 49 1.63 -11.63 -14.07
C GLU A 49 1.54 -11.25 -15.57
N CYS A 50 1.81 -10.00 -15.92
CA CYS A 50 1.87 -9.56 -17.32
C CYS A 50 2.89 -10.37 -18.11
N LYS A 51 4.05 -10.72 -17.53
CA LYS A 51 5.03 -11.60 -18.20
C LYS A 51 4.53 -13.02 -18.43
N VAL A 52 3.60 -13.52 -17.61
CA VAL A 52 2.92 -14.80 -17.88
C VAL A 52 1.98 -14.64 -19.08
N LEU A 53 1.20 -13.55 -19.11
CA LEU A 53 0.24 -13.28 -20.17
C LEU A 53 0.90 -13.03 -21.53
N ASN A 54 1.96 -12.23 -21.57
CA ASN A 54 2.51 -11.67 -22.80
C ASN A 54 3.91 -12.16 -23.18
N SER A 55 4.65 -12.78 -22.26
CA SER A 55 6.07 -13.13 -22.47
C SER A 55 6.40 -14.61 -22.21
N GLY A 56 5.39 -15.46 -22.03
CA GLY A 56 5.58 -16.90 -21.86
C GLY A 56 6.25 -17.33 -20.55
N TYR A 57 6.28 -16.46 -19.53
CA TYR A 57 6.78 -16.86 -18.21
C TYR A 57 5.88 -17.95 -17.62
N SER A 58 6.48 -18.94 -16.96
CA SER A 58 5.72 -19.88 -16.14
C SER A 58 5.24 -19.19 -14.85
N ARG A 59 4.13 -19.69 -14.29
CA ARG A 59 3.63 -19.26 -12.98
C ARG A 59 4.70 -19.36 -11.89
N ALA A 60 5.52 -20.42 -11.92
CA ALA A 60 6.63 -20.61 -10.98
C ALA A 60 7.69 -19.50 -11.12
N ARG A 61 8.01 -19.07 -12.34
CA ARG A 61 8.95 -17.96 -12.58
C ARG A 61 8.38 -16.64 -12.08
N ALA A 62 7.10 -16.37 -12.35
CA ALA A 62 6.42 -15.17 -11.83
C ALA A 62 6.45 -15.14 -10.29
N GLN A 63 6.13 -16.26 -9.64
CA GLN A 63 6.20 -16.37 -8.18
C GLN A 63 7.61 -16.14 -7.65
N ALA A 64 8.64 -16.67 -8.31
CA ALA A 64 10.04 -16.45 -7.92
C ALA A 64 10.46 -14.97 -8.00
N ILE A 65 10.01 -14.23 -9.02
CA ILE A 65 10.24 -12.78 -9.16
C ILE A 65 9.63 -12.03 -7.99
N VAL A 66 8.35 -12.32 -7.69
CA VAL A 66 7.63 -11.67 -6.58
C VAL A 66 8.32 -11.97 -5.24
N GLN A 67 8.64 -13.24 -4.97
CA GLN A 67 9.34 -13.64 -3.73
C GLN A 67 10.72 -12.98 -3.60
N SER A 68 11.49 -12.94 -4.69
CA SER A 68 12.80 -12.28 -4.70
C SER A 68 12.67 -10.79 -4.44
N GLY A 69 11.73 -10.10 -5.09
CA GLY A 69 11.51 -8.68 -4.90
C GLY A 69 11.05 -8.34 -3.47
N ILE A 70 10.14 -9.13 -2.89
CA ILE A 70 9.74 -9.00 -1.49
C ILE A 70 10.94 -9.13 -0.55
N LYS A 71 11.78 -10.15 -0.77
CA LYS A 71 12.95 -10.41 0.06
C LYS A 71 13.98 -9.29 -0.02
N THR A 72 14.31 -8.84 -1.24
CA THR A 72 15.32 -7.80 -1.48
C THR A 72 14.92 -6.46 -0.85
N ASN A 73 13.63 -6.12 -0.87
CA ASN A 73 13.13 -4.84 -0.37
C ASN A 73 12.65 -4.87 1.10
N GLY A 74 12.71 -6.03 1.77
CA GLY A 74 12.27 -6.14 3.17
C GLY A 74 10.75 -6.02 3.36
N TRP A 75 9.94 -6.37 2.35
CA TRP A 75 8.48 -6.19 2.37
C TRP A 75 7.70 -7.36 2.96
N GLN A 76 8.35 -8.29 3.66
CA GLN A 76 7.74 -9.54 4.13
C GLN A 76 6.48 -9.30 4.98
N GLN A 77 6.48 -8.28 5.84
CA GLN A 77 5.34 -7.94 6.69
C GLN A 77 4.12 -7.49 5.87
N GLN A 78 4.34 -6.73 4.80
CA GLN A 78 3.27 -6.20 3.96
C GLN A 78 2.82 -7.21 2.89
N ALA A 79 3.69 -8.15 2.51
CA ALA A 79 3.41 -9.13 1.46
C ALA A 79 2.22 -10.05 1.78
N GLU A 80 1.86 -10.25 3.05
CA GLU A 80 0.67 -11.04 3.40
C GLU A 80 -0.61 -10.43 2.83
N TRP A 81 -0.67 -9.10 2.70
CA TRP A 81 -1.81 -8.40 2.11
C TRP A 81 -2.05 -8.77 0.63
N LEU A 82 -1.03 -9.24 -0.11
CA LEU A 82 -1.20 -9.69 -1.50
C LEU A 82 -2.16 -10.88 -1.64
N LYS A 83 -2.42 -11.61 -0.56
CA LYS A 83 -3.41 -12.70 -0.55
C LYS A 83 -4.84 -12.22 -0.36
N SER A 84 -5.06 -10.93 -0.09
CA SER A 84 -6.40 -10.38 0.09
C SER A 84 -7.16 -10.34 -1.24
N PRO A 85 -8.51 -10.47 -1.22
CA PRO A 85 -9.32 -10.34 -2.43
C PRO A 85 -9.13 -9.01 -3.15
N GLN A 86 -8.93 -7.93 -2.39
CA GLN A 86 -8.63 -6.61 -2.94
C GLN A 86 -7.32 -6.64 -3.73
N ALA A 87 -6.22 -7.09 -3.13
CA ALA A 87 -4.92 -7.13 -3.79
C ALA A 87 -4.93 -8.00 -5.05
N ILE A 88 -5.54 -9.18 -4.99
CA ILE A 88 -5.67 -10.08 -6.15
C ILE A 88 -6.38 -9.37 -7.31
N ARG A 89 -7.47 -8.64 -7.00
CA ARG A 89 -8.22 -7.88 -8.01
C ARG A 89 -7.40 -6.73 -8.59
N VAL A 90 -6.68 -5.97 -7.75
CA VAL A 90 -5.85 -4.86 -8.24
C VAL A 90 -4.71 -5.39 -9.10
N VAL A 91 -4.02 -6.46 -8.69
CA VAL A 91 -2.94 -7.09 -9.48
C VAL A 91 -3.44 -7.52 -10.86
N ALA A 92 -4.61 -8.17 -10.94
CA ALA A 92 -5.20 -8.57 -12.22
C ALA A 92 -5.44 -7.36 -13.13
N LEU A 93 -6.20 -6.36 -12.65
CA LEU A 93 -6.48 -5.13 -13.40
C LEU A 93 -5.20 -4.43 -13.85
N THR A 94 -4.24 -4.28 -12.95
CA THR A 94 -2.97 -3.64 -13.25
C THR A 94 -2.20 -4.43 -14.32
N SER A 95 -2.14 -5.77 -14.24
CA SER A 95 -1.43 -6.59 -15.21
C SER A 95 -2.09 -6.62 -16.60
N GLU A 96 -3.42 -6.55 -16.66
CA GLU A 96 -4.20 -6.51 -17.90
C GLU A 96 -4.15 -5.13 -18.57
N ALA A 97 -3.94 -4.07 -17.78
CA ALA A 97 -3.71 -2.72 -18.26
C ALA A 97 -2.27 -2.48 -18.80
N MET A 98 -1.33 -3.41 -18.59
CA MET A 98 0.04 -3.26 -19.06
C MET A 98 0.18 -3.49 -20.57
N ASN A 99 1.18 -2.85 -21.16
CA ASN A 99 1.56 -3.11 -22.55
C ASN A 99 2.16 -4.52 -22.72
N GLN A 100 2.37 -4.94 -23.97
CA GLN A 100 2.89 -6.28 -24.29
C GLN A 100 4.31 -6.53 -23.73
N THR A 101 5.11 -5.47 -23.55
CA THR A 101 6.46 -5.55 -23.00
C THR A 101 6.48 -5.58 -21.48
N CYS A 102 5.35 -5.31 -20.82
CA CYS A 102 5.18 -5.22 -19.37
C CYS A 102 6.13 -4.22 -18.71
N ASP A 103 6.53 -3.16 -19.40
CA ASP A 103 7.39 -2.11 -18.86
C ASP A 103 6.64 -0.78 -18.64
N ASP A 104 5.43 -0.67 -19.17
CA ASP A 104 4.53 0.47 -18.97
C ASP A 104 3.06 0.03 -19.13
N PHE A 105 2.13 0.95 -18.89
CA PHE A 105 0.72 0.78 -19.17
C PHE A 105 0.40 1.01 -20.65
N ASP A 106 -0.53 0.21 -21.19
CA ASP A 106 -1.20 0.53 -22.44
C ASP A 106 -2.37 1.47 -22.15
N GLN A 107 -2.19 2.76 -22.44
CA GLN A 107 -3.22 3.78 -22.22
C GLN A 107 -4.48 3.59 -23.09
N ASN A 108 -4.41 2.75 -24.12
CA ASN A 108 -5.57 2.38 -24.94
C ASN A 108 -6.31 1.14 -24.42
N SER A 109 -5.76 0.45 -23.40
CA SER A 109 -6.43 -0.70 -22.78
C SER A 109 -7.74 -0.25 -22.12
N PRO A 110 -8.84 -1.01 -22.29
CA PRO A 110 -10.08 -0.74 -21.55
C PRO A 110 -9.88 -0.79 -20.02
N ASP A 111 -8.83 -1.47 -19.55
CA ASP A 111 -8.53 -1.65 -18.14
C ASP A 111 -7.59 -0.58 -17.56
N PHE A 112 -7.05 0.34 -18.39
CA PHE A 112 -6.14 1.39 -17.93
C PHE A 112 -6.74 2.28 -16.83
N ILE A 113 -7.89 2.90 -17.09
CA ILE A 113 -8.56 3.77 -16.11
C ILE A 113 -9.04 2.99 -14.87
N PRO A 114 -9.66 1.81 -14.99
CA PRO A 114 -9.95 0.95 -13.84
C PRO A 114 -8.73 0.61 -12.98
N ALA A 115 -7.58 0.30 -13.60
CA ALA A 115 -6.35 -0.03 -12.90
C ALA A 115 -5.79 1.17 -12.12
N MET A 116 -5.76 2.36 -12.73
CA MET A 116 -5.29 3.58 -12.05
C MET A 116 -6.15 3.90 -10.83
N LYS A 117 -7.49 3.85 -10.96
CA LYS A 117 -8.41 4.05 -9.84
C LYS A 117 -8.23 3.02 -8.73
N ALA A 118 -7.91 1.78 -9.07
CA ALA A 118 -7.69 0.72 -8.10
C ALA A 118 -6.37 0.91 -7.33
N LEU A 119 -5.31 1.41 -7.99
CA LEU A 119 -4.02 1.76 -7.38
C LEU A 119 -4.11 2.98 -6.46
N ASP A 120 -4.88 4.00 -6.85
CA ASP A 120 -5.09 5.22 -6.05
C ASP A 120 -5.87 4.95 -4.76
N ALA A 121 -6.59 3.82 -4.68
CA ALA A 121 -7.42 3.42 -3.55
C ALA A 121 -6.72 2.48 -2.55
N LEU A 122 -5.40 2.26 -2.69
CA LEU A 122 -4.60 1.38 -1.82
C LEU A 122 -4.07 2.08 -0.56
#